data_AF-A0A8T7EN69-F1
#
_entry.id   AF-A0A8T7EN69-F1
#
_cell.length_a   1.000
_cell.length_b   1.000
_cell.length_c   1.000
_cell.angle_alpha   90.00
_cell.angle_beta   90.00
_cell.angle_gamma   90.00
#
_symmetry.space_group_name_H-M   'P 1'
#
loop_
_entity.id
_entity.type
_entity.pdbx_description
1 polymer ?
#
loop_
_entity_poly.entity_id
_entity_poly.type
_entity_poly.pdbx_seq_one_letter_code
_entity_poly.pdbx_strand_id
1 'polypeptide(L)'
;MSEVTATNERKSRSDALRNHELILQTARRLFDADGVGSVTMSAIAEAAQIGKGTLYRHFPDKSELLFALIQHESQSLDAAVSERIQSGEPAVDTLHWFVDQALDYALRNNSLLCEATDHAAGGEPASSVARVVA
;
A
#
# COMPACT_ATOMS: atom_id res chain seq x y z
N MET A 1 -35.19 -15.12 10.76
CA MET A 1 -33.82 -15.16 11.32
C MET A 1 -32.72 -14.85 10.28
N SER A 2 -33.04 -14.45 9.03
CA SER A 2 -32.03 -14.25 7.97
C SER A 2 -31.54 -12.80 7.78
N GLU A 3 -32.14 -11.83 8.47
CA GLU A 3 -31.88 -10.39 8.25
C GLU A 3 -30.79 -9.82 9.17
N VAL A 4 -30.58 -10.45 10.34
CA VAL A 4 -29.59 -10.03 11.35
C VAL A 4 -28.16 -10.40 10.92
N THR A 5 -27.97 -11.54 10.24
CA THR A 5 -26.65 -12.02 9.80
C THR A 5 -26.07 -11.17 8.67
N ALA A 6 -26.88 -10.84 7.65
CA ALA A 6 -26.45 -10.03 6.50
C ALA A 6 -26.08 -8.58 6.86
N THR A 7 -26.63 -8.06 7.97
CA THR A 7 -26.31 -6.71 8.47
C THR A 7 -25.01 -6.71 9.28
N ASN A 8 -24.75 -7.77 10.05
CA ASN A 8 -23.50 -7.94 10.80
C ASN A 8 -22.30 -8.18 9.87
N GLU A 9 -22.47 -8.96 8.79
CA GLU A 9 -21.41 -9.18 7.79
C GLU A 9 -21.02 -7.91 7.04
N ARG A 10 -21.98 -7.07 6.65
CA ARG A 10 -21.70 -5.80 5.97
C ARG A 10 -20.95 -4.82 6.87
N LYS A 11 -21.33 -4.74 8.15
CA LYS A 11 -20.66 -3.89 9.14
C LYS A 11 -19.22 -4.37 9.37
N SER A 12 -19.02 -5.67 9.53
CA SER A 12 -17.69 -6.29 9.67
C SER A 12 -16.77 -6.03 8.47
N ARG A 13 -17.29 -6.11 7.23
CA ARG A 13 -16.52 -5.77 6.02
C ARG A 13 -16.15 -4.29 5.97
N SER A 14 -17.09 -3.40 6.31
CA SER A 14 -16.83 -1.96 6.39
C SER A 14 -15.77 -1.63 7.43
N ASP A 15 -15.82 -2.27 8.60
CA ASP A 15 -14.83 -2.07 9.66
C ASP A 15 -13.45 -2.63 9.25
N ALA A 16 -13.41 -3.76 8.55
CA ALA A 16 -12.18 -4.31 8.00
C ALA A 16 -11.53 -3.36 6.97
N LEU A 17 -12.31 -2.78 6.05
CA LEU A 17 -11.79 -1.80 5.09
C LEU A 17 -11.29 -0.52 5.78
N ARG A 18 -12.05 0.01 6.74
CA ARG A 18 -11.63 1.18 7.51
C ARG A 18 -10.34 0.92 8.30
N ASN A 19 -10.23 -0.25 8.93
CA ASN A 19 -9.02 -0.61 9.66
C ASN A 19 -7.82 -0.79 8.74
N HIS A 20 -8.02 -1.39 7.55
CA HIS A 20 -6.97 -1.53 6.56
C HIS A 20 -6.39 -0.17 6.15
N GLU A 21 -7.26 0.78 5.80
CA GLU A 21 -6.88 2.14 5.44
C GLU A 21 -6.18 2.88 6.59
N LEU A 22 -6.73 2.79 7.80
CA LEU A 22 -6.14 3.40 9.00
C LEU A 22 -4.73 2.90 9.28
N ILE A 23 -4.48 1.60 9.08
CA ILE A 23 -3.15 1.00 9.26
C ILE A 23 -2.17 1.56 8.23
N LEU A 24 -2.55 1.62 6.95
CA LEU A 24 -1.70 2.14 5.88
C LEU A 24 -1.30 3.60 6.14
N GLN A 25 -2.27 4.46 6.47
CA GLN A 25 -2.01 5.87 6.78
C GLN A 25 -1.12 6.04 8.02
N THR A 26 -1.36 5.24 9.06
CA THR A 26 -0.55 5.28 10.29
C THR A 26 0.88 4.82 10.03
N ALA A 27 1.05 3.73 9.29
CA ALA A 27 2.34 3.20 8.91
C ALA A 27 3.14 4.21 8.09
N ARG A 28 2.51 4.82 7.07
CA ARG A 28 3.11 5.87 6.25
C ARG A 28 3.67 7.00 7.10
N ARG A 29 2.84 7.55 7.99
CA ARG A 29 3.22 8.66 8.87
C ARG A 29 4.42 8.29 9.76
N LEU A 30 4.44 7.09 10.32
CA LEU A 30 5.55 6.64 11.16
C LEU A 30 6.82 6.40 10.35
N PHE A 31 6.71 5.81 9.15
CA PHE A 31 7.86 5.61 8.28
C PHE A 31 8.48 6.93 7.81
N ASP A 32 7.66 7.94 7.51
CA ASP A 32 8.14 9.28 7.14
C ASP A 32 8.83 9.99 8.32
N ALA A 33 8.35 9.78 9.55
CA ALA A 33 8.88 10.44 10.75
C ALA A 33 10.15 9.77 11.30
N ASP A 34 10.13 8.44 11.41
CA ASP A 34 11.12 7.68 12.17
C ASP A 34 11.99 6.78 11.26
N GLY A 35 11.64 6.66 9.99
CA GLY A 35 12.29 5.76 9.03
C GLY A 35 11.73 4.34 9.08
N VAL A 36 11.77 3.63 7.94
CA VAL A 36 11.18 2.30 7.82
C VAL A 36 11.82 1.32 8.80
N GLY A 37 13.15 1.14 8.78
CA GLY A 37 13.85 0.18 9.63
C GLY A 37 13.58 0.30 11.15
N SER A 38 13.30 1.51 11.67
CA SER A 38 13.10 1.74 13.11
C SER A 38 11.69 1.40 13.59
N VAL A 39 10.69 1.51 12.72
CA VAL A 39 9.28 1.33 13.06
C VAL A 39 8.91 -0.15 13.13
N THR A 40 8.23 -0.54 14.21
CA THR A 40 7.79 -1.93 14.43
C THR A 40 6.29 -2.10 14.19
N MET A 41 5.86 -3.32 13.84
CA MET A 41 4.43 -3.66 13.75
C MET A 41 3.65 -3.34 15.03
N SER A 42 4.29 -3.48 16.19
CA SER A 42 3.67 -3.12 17.48
C SER A 42 3.46 -1.62 17.64
N ALA A 43 4.44 -0.80 17.24
CA ALA A 43 4.33 0.66 17.29
C ALA A 43 3.23 1.18 16.36
N ILE A 44 3.08 0.56 15.18
CA ILE A 44 1.98 0.87 14.24
C ILE A 44 0.63 0.53 14.87
N ALA A 45 0.48 -0.66 15.46
CA ALA A 45 -0.78 -1.07 16.09
C ALA A 45 -1.18 -0.13 17.24
N GLU A 46 -0.21 0.27 18.05
CA GLU A 46 -0.40 1.22 19.15
C GLU A 46 -0.81 2.61 18.63
N ALA A 47 -0.09 3.15 17.65
CA ALA A 47 -0.38 4.45 17.05
C ALA A 47 -1.74 4.49 16.31
N ALA A 48 -2.14 3.38 15.70
CA ALA A 48 -3.44 3.22 15.05
C ALA A 48 -4.56 2.91 16.05
N GLN A 49 -4.23 2.70 17.33
CA GLN A 49 -5.17 2.31 18.39
C GLN A 49 -5.97 1.04 18.07
N ILE A 50 -5.31 0.05 17.45
CA ILE A 50 -5.91 -1.25 17.14
C ILE A 50 -5.19 -2.39 17.87
N GLY A 51 -5.89 -3.49 18.09
CA GLY A 51 -5.28 -4.69 18.65
C GLY A 51 -4.23 -5.28 17.69
N LYS A 52 -3.10 -5.76 18.23
CA LYS A 52 -2.04 -6.42 17.42
C LYS A 52 -2.57 -7.57 16.57
N GLY A 53 -3.48 -8.40 17.11
CA GLY A 53 -4.11 -9.48 16.36
C GLY A 53 -4.93 -8.99 15.16
N THR A 54 -5.55 -7.80 15.24
CA THR A 54 -6.23 -7.17 14.11
C THR A 54 -5.22 -6.75 13.05
N LEU A 55 -4.14 -6.07 13.45
CA LEU A 55 -3.08 -5.65 12.54
C LEU A 55 -2.48 -6.86 11.80
N TYR A 56 -2.08 -7.90 12.52
CA TYR A 56 -1.50 -9.12 11.93
C TYR A 56 -2.46 -9.91 11.04
N ARG A 57 -3.78 -9.78 11.24
CA ARG A 57 -4.78 -10.37 10.35
C ARG A 57 -4.90 -9.61 9.02
N HIS A 58 -4.64 -8.30 9.02
CA HIS A 58 -4.59 -7.49 7.81
C HIS A 58 -3.24 -7.59 7.10
N PHE A 59 -2.15 -7.60 7.87
CA PHE A 59 -0.78 -7.61 7.36
C PHE A 59 0.05 -8.60 8.21
N PRO A 60 0.27 -9.83 7.70
CA PRO A 60 0.96 -10.89 8.45
C PRO A 60 2.36 -10.49 8.93
N ASP A 61 3.05 -9.64 8.16
CA ASP A 61 4.36 -9.10 8.50
C ASP A 61 4.54 -7.68 7.94
N LYS A 62 5.71 -7.09 8.24
CA LYS A 62 6.05 -5.72 7.85
C LYS A 62 6.27 -5.59 6.34
N SER A 63 6.70 -6.65 5.67
CA SER A 63 6.93 -6.68 4.23
C SER A 63 5.61 -6.59 3.48
N GLU A 64 4.61 -7.38 3.88
CA GLU A 64 3.25 -7.32 3.34
C GLU A 64 2.61 -5.95 3.56
N LEU A 65 2.87 -5.32 4.70
CA LEU A 65 2.42 -3.95 4.96
C LEU A 65 3.11 -2.92 4.04
N LEU A 66 4.44 -3.01 3.88
CA LEU A 66 5.19 -2.14 2.97
C LEU A 66 4.70 -2.31 1.54
N PHE A 67 4.49 -3.55 1.12
CA PHE A 67 4.01 -3.88 -0.21
C PHE A 67 2.60 -3.31 -0.47
N ALA A 68 1.68 -3.50 0.47
CA ALA A 68 0.35 -2.91 0.40
C ALA A 68 0.39 -1.37 0.37
N LEU A 69 1.31 -0.75 1.12
CA LEU A 69 1.49 0.69 1.12
C LEU A 69 1.99 1.20 -0.23
N ILE A 70 2.99 0.54 -0.83
CA ILE A 70 3.49 0.86 -2.18
C ILE A 70 2.35 0.80 -3.20
N GLN A 71 1.55 -0.27 -3.18
CA GLN A 71 0.39 -0.39 -4.07
C GLN A 71 -0.66 0.69 -3.81
N HIS A 72 -0.95 1.00 -2.54
CA HIS A 72 -1.91 2.04 -2.20
C HIS A 72 -1.50 3.40 -2.78
N GLU A 73 -0.21 3.74 -2.69
CA GLU A 73 0.33 4.98 -3.26
C GLU A 73 0.32 4.98 -4.79
N SER A 74 0.48 3.83 -5.44
CA SER A 74 0.48 3.73 -6.91
C SER A 74 -0.92 3.80 -7.52
N GLN A 75 -2.00 3.56 -6.76
CA GLN A 75 -3.37 3.56 -7.29
C GLN A 75 -3.75 4.86 -8.01
N SER A 76 -3.27 6.00 -7.51
CA SER A 76 -3.50 7.30 -8.15
C SER A 76 -2.83 7.40 -9.52
N LEU A 77 -1.60 6.89 -9.64
CA LEU A 77 -0.86 6.81 -10.88
C LEU A 77 -1.54 5.85 -11.86
N ASP A 78 -1.95 4.68 -11.40
CA ASP A 78 -2.64 3.67 -12.23
C ASP A 78 -3.95 4.22 -12.81
N ALA A 79 -4.72 4.96 -12.01
CA ALA A 79 -5.95 5.61 -12.45
C ALA A 79 -5.66 6.70 -13.50
N ALA A 80 -4.67 7.56 -13.26
CA ALA A 80 -4.30 8.63 -14.17
C ALA A 80 -3.77 8.09 -15.51
N VAL A 81 -2.95 7.04 -15.48
CA VAL A 81 -2.48 6.33 -16.69
C VAL A 81 -3.67 5.77 -17.48
N SER A 82 -4.61 5.12 -16.79
CA SER A 82 -5.78 4.52 -17.41
C SER A 82 -6.68 5.57 -18.09
N GLU A 83 -6.91 6.70 -17.43
CA GLU A 83 -7.68 7.83 -17.98
C GLU A 83 -6.99 8.40 -19.23
N ARG A 84 -5.67 8.60 -19.17
CA ARG A 84 -4.91 9.18 -20.27
C ARG A 84 -4.87 8.27 -21.49
N ILE A 85 -4.72 6.95 -21.30
CA ILE A 85 -4.83 5.96 -22.38
C ILE A 85 -6.22 6.01 -23.02
N GLN A 86 -7.28 6.14 -22.23
CA GLN A 86 -8.65 6.21 -22.74
C GLN A 86 -8.96 7.50 -23.50
N SER A 87 -8.29 8.61 -23.15
CA SER A 87 -8.46 9.89 -23.82
C SER A 87 -7.93 9.92 -25.26
N GLY A 88 -7.07 8.95 -25.64
CA GLY A 88 -6.50 8.86 -26.99
C GLY A 88 -5.40 9.89 -27.27
N GLU A 89 -4.76 10.43 -26.24
CA GLU A 89 -3.58 11.29 -26.39
C GLU A 89 -2.44 10.57 -27.16
N PRO A 90 -1.56 11.32 -27.83
CA PRO A 90 -0.45 10.71 -28.56
C PRO A 90 0.40 9.81 -27.66
N ALA A 91 0.79 8.64 -28.20
CA ALA A 91 1.50 7.62 -27.43
C ALA A 91 2.83 8.13 -26.84
N VAL A 92 3.55 8.97 -27.58
CA VAL A 92 4.82 9.56 -27.12
C VAL A 92 4.60 10.53 -25.95
N ASP A 93 3.58 11.38 -26.02
CA ASP A 93 3.25 12.32 -24.96
C ASP A 93 2.74 11.59 -23.70
N THR A 94 2.01 10.49 -23.92
CA THR A 94 1.59 9.58 -22.86
C THR A 94 2.79 8.94 -22.15
N LEU A 95 3.77 8.45 -22.92
CA LEU A 95 4.99 7.85 -22.38
C LEU A 95 5.85 8.85 -21.60
N HIS A 96 6.06 10.06 -22.13
CA HIS A 96 6.88 11.08 -21.48
C HIS A 96 6.33 11.46 -20.10
N TRP A 97 5.05 11.81 -20.04
CA TRP A 97 4.37 12.08 -18.78
C TRP A 97 4.39 10.88 -17.83
N PHE A 98 4.19 9.66 -18.34
CA PHE A 98 4.22 8.46 -17.50
C PHE A 98 5.59 8.30 -16.84
N VAL A 99 6.68 8.51 -17.60
CA VAL A 99 8.04 8.49 -17.05
C VAL A 99 8.22 9.57 -15.98
N ASP A 100 7.73 10.79 -16.21
CA ASP A 100 7.80 11.87 -15.22
C ASP A 100 7.05 11.51 -13.92
N GLN A 101 5.82 10.97 -14.04
CA GLN A 101 5.03 10.54 -12.89
C GLN A 101 5.64 9.34 -12.17
N ALA A 102 6.16 8.37 -12.91
CA ALA A 102 6.81 7.19 -12.35
C ALA A 102 8.11 7.56 -11.61
N LEU A 103 8.88 8.51 -12.13
CA LEU A 103 10.06 9.04 -11.45
C LEU A 103 9.69 9.81 -10.18
N ASP A 104 8.67 10.67 -10.21
CA ASP A 104 8.20 11.39 -9.02
C ASP A 104 7.72 10.41 -7.94
N TYR A 105 6.96 9.38 -8.34
CA TYR A 105 6.54 8.29 -7.46
C TYR A 105 7.73 7.54 -6.85
N ALA A 106 8.69 7.13 -7.68
CA ALA A 106 9.87 6.38 -7.23
C ALA A 106 10.73 7.21 -6.26
N LEU A 107 10.93 8.50 -6.53
CA LEU A 107 11.71 9.39 -5.68
C LEU A 107 11.02 9.65 -4.33
N ARG A 108 9.69 9.85 -4.32
CA ARG A 108 8.93 10.06 -3.07
C ARG A 108 8.87 8.82 -2.19
N ASN A 109 8.87 7.64 -2.79
CA ASN A 109 8.71 6.37 -2.09
C ASN A 109 10.01 5.55 -2.02
N ASN A 110 11.16 6.17 -2.34
CA ASN A 110 12.45 5.48 -2.46
C ASN A 110 12.81 4.67 -1.21
N SER A 111 12.63 5.24 -0.01
CA SER A 111 12.91 4.56 1.26
C SER A 111 12.03 3.33 1.47
N LEU A 112 10.77 3.37 1.05
CA LEU A 112 9.84 2.23 1.13
C LEU A 112 10.21 1.15 0.12
N LEU A 113 10.60 1.54 -1.10
CA LEU A 113 10.99 0.62 -2.18
C LEU A 113 12.26 -0.16 -1.82
N CYS A 114 13.32 0.50 -1.34
CA CYS A 114 14.56 -0.17 -0.93
C CYS A 114 14.33 -1.17 0.22
N GLU A 115 13.55 -0.80 1.22
CA GLU A 115 13.31 -1.66 2.38
C GLU A 115 12.38 -2.83 2.05
N ALA A 116 11.41 -2.64 1.15
CA ALA A 116 10.56 -3.73 0.67
C ALA A 116 11.37 -4.81 -0.08
N THR A 117 12.37 -4.41 -0.88
CA THR A 117 13.24 -5.36 -1.60
C THR A 117 14.16 -6.15 -0.68
N ASP A 118 14.67 -5.52 0.38
CA ASP A 118 15.55 -6.19 1.35
C ASP A 118 14.81 -7.28 2.15
N HIS A 119 13.52 -7.08 2.41
CA HIS A 119 12.68 -8.07 3.09
C HIS A 119 12.10 -9.13 2.14
N ALA A 120 12.02 -8.86 0.84
CA ALA A 120 11.58 -9.82 -0.19
C ALA A 120 12.64 -10.88 -0.52
N ALA A 121 13.89 -10.71 -0.10
CA ALA A 121 14.96 -11.71 -0.29
C ALA A 121 14.70 -13.07 0.42
N GLY A 122 13.61 -13.21 1.18
CA GLY A 122 13.17 -14.45 1.84
C GLY A 122 11.96 -15.16 1.23
N GLY A 123 11.32 -14.63 0.19
CA GLY A 123 10.12 -15.23 -0.42
C GLY A 123 9.65 -14.51 -1.69
N GLU A 124 9.07 -15.25 -2.64
CA GLU A 124 8.67 -14.68 -3.94
C GLU A 124 7.71 -13.49 -3.79
N PRO A 125 7.98 -12.36 -4.46
CA PRO A 125 7.09 -11.22 -4.41
C PRO A 125 5.78 -11.53 -5.15
N ALA A 126 4.65 -11.39 -4.46
CA ALA A 126 3.31 -11.72 -4.96
C ALA A 126 2.76 -10.74 -6.02
N SER A 127 3.52 -9.73 -6.48
CA SER A 127 3.02 -8.69 -7.38
C SER A 127 4.02 -8.16 -8.39
N SER A 128 3.47 -7.73 -9.54
CA SER A 128 4.18 -7.14 -10.67
C SER A 128 5.03 -5.92 -10.32
N VAL A 129 4.65 -5.09 -9.34
CA VAL A 129 5.41 -3.86 -9.03
C VAL A 129 6.78 -4.19 -8.44
N ALA A 130 6.86 -5.21 -7.58
CA ALA A 130 8.12 -5.68 -7.02
C ALA A 130 9.05 -6.32 -8.09
N ARG A 131 8.47 -6.90 -9.15
CA ARG A 131 9.23 -7.46 -10.29
C ARG A 131 9.83 -6.41 -11.22
N VAL A 132 9.33 -5.17 -11.20
CA VAL A 132 9.84 -4.09 -12.06
C VAL A 132 11.03 -3.39 -11.40
N VAL A 133 11.15 -3.48 -10.07
CA VAL A 133 12.18 -2.79 -9.28
C VAL A 133 13.31 -3.73 -8.81
N ALA A 134 13.10 -5.05 -8.82
CA ALA A 134 14.10 -6.08 -8.56
C ALA A 134 14.77 -6.57 -9.85
#